data_AF-A0A965RVG7-F1
#
_entry.id   AF-A0A965RVG7-F1
#
_cell.length_a   1.000
_cell.length_b   1.000
_cell.length_c   1.000
_cell.angle_alpha   90.00
_cell.angle_beta   90.00
_cell.angle_gamma   90.00
#
_symmetry.space_group_name_H-M   'P 1'
#
loop_
_entity.id
_entity.type
_entity.pdbx_description
1 polymer ?
#
loop_
_entity_poly.entity_id
_entity_poly.type
_entity_poly.pdbx_seq_one_letter_code
_entity_poly.pdbx_strand_id
1 'polypeptide(L)' 'TTKVIQNSIQDLLRNVILPDTLFEVDYSWSGIMGVGADKTPIIKKVNNNVAFGVRMGGMGVAIGSEVGKKLANLF' A
#
# COMPACT_ATOMS: atom_id res chain seq x y z
N THR A 1 0.23 4.76 15.28
CA THR A 1 1.67 4.59 15.00
C THR A 1 2.48 4.72 16.28
N THR A 2 3.54 3.92 16.47
CA THR A 2 4.38 4.03 17.67
C THR A 2 5.28 5.27 17.60
N LYS A 3 5.68 5.81 18.76
CA LYS A 3 6.63 6.94 18.83
C LYS A 3 7.95 6.61 18.13
N VAL A 4 8.42 5.37 18.25
CA VAL A 4 9.64 4.89 17.59
C VAL A 4 9.56 5.06 16.07
N ILE A 5 8.47 4.56 15.44
CA ILE A 5 8.30 4.66 13.99
C ILE A 5 8.14 6.11 13.55
N GLN A 6 7.34 6.91 14.26
CA GLN A 6 7.15 8.31 13.89
C GLN A 6 8.44 9.12 13.97
N ASN A 7 9.25 8.92 15.01
CA ASN A 7 10.53 9.61 15.15
C ASN A 7 11.48 9.23 14.00
N SER A 8 11.59 7.95 13.65
CA SER A 8 12.42 7.52 12.52
C SER A 8 11.99 8.14 11.19
N ILE A 9 10.69 8.25 10.94
CA ILE A 9 10.17 8.89 9.71
C ILE A 9 10.49 10.39 9.71
N GLN A 10 10.32 11.08 10.85
CA GLN A 10 10.66 12.50 10.97
C GLN A 10 12.17 12.75 10.81
N ASP A 11 13.01 11.86 11.34
CA ASP A 11 14.46 11.95 11.19
C ASP A 11 14.87 11.77 9.73
N LEU A 12 14.25 10.85 8.98
CA LEU A 12 14.47 10.71 7.55
C LEU A 12 14.02 11.94 6.77
N LEU A 13 12.87 12.52 7.11
CA LEU A 13 12.38 13.74 6.49
C LEU A 13 13.37 14.90 6.70
N ARG A 14 13.81 15.12 7.95
CA ARG A 14 14.70 16.24 8.30
C ARG A 14 16.12 16.07 7.81
N ASN A 15 16.64 14.85 7.70
CA ASN A 15 18.07 14.66 7.44
C ASN A 15 18.37 14.13 6.03
N VAL A 16 17.39 13.56 5.34
CA VAL A 16 17.60 12.88 4.05
C VAL A 16 16.74 13.48 2.94
N ILE A 17 15.44 13.65 3.17
CA ILE A 17 14.50 14.03 2.11
C ILE A 17 14.39 15.55 1.97
N LEU A 18 14.34 16.28 3.08
CA LEU A 18 14.10 17.73 3.17
C LEU A 18 15.08 18.42 4.15
N PRO A 19 16.41 18.31 3.95
CA PRO A 19 17.40 18.84 4.91
C PRO A 19 17.31 20.34 5.16
N ASP A 20 17.06 21.11 4.11
CA ASP A 20 17.07 22.57 4.15
C ASP A 20 15.68 23.17 3.95
N THR A 21 14.64 22.36 4.15
CA THR A 21 13.24 22.78 3.93
C THR A 21 12.46 22.63 5.22
N LEU A 22 11.92 23.75 5.72
CA LEU A 22 11.01 23.74 6.85
C LEU A 22 9.69 23.07 6.44
N PHE A 23 9.19 22.20 7.30
CA PHE A 23 7.91 21.51 7.09
C PHE A 23 7.16 21.35 8.42
N GLU A 24 5.84 21.20 8.32
CA GLU A 24 4.97 20.79 9.41
C GLU A 24 4.25 19.49 9.03
N VAL A 25 3.88 18.70 10.03
CA VAL A 25 3.12 17.45 9.82
C VAL A 25 1.64 17.76 10.06
N ASP A 26 0.87 17.81 8.99
CA ASP A 26 -0.58 18.05 9.04
C ASP A 26 -1.33 16.82 9.58
N TYR A 27 -1.02 15.63 9.04
CA TYR A 27 -1.63 14.37 9.49
C TYR A 27 -0.62 13.23 9.57
N SER A 28 -0.90 12.29 10.48
CA SER A 28 -0.20 11.02 10.60
C SER A 28 -1.21 9.89 10.73
N TRP A 29 -1.06 8.86 9.92
CA TRP A 29 -1.90 7.67 9.94
C TRP A 29 -1.06 6.40 9.80
N SER A 30 -1.68 5.26 10.07
CA SER A 30 -1.07 3.94 9.86
C SER A 30 -2.07 3.05 9.13
N GLY A 31 -1.60 2.35 8.10
CA GLY A 31 -2.37 1.36 7.36
C GLY A 31 -1.86 -0.06 7.59
N ILE A 32 -2.69 -1.04 7.28
CA ILE A 32 -2.32 -2.45 7.25
C ILE A 32 -2.00 -2.84 5.81
N MET A 33 -0.82 -3.41 5.58
CA MET A 33 -0.42 -3.90 4.26
C MET A 33 -0.88 -5.34 4.06
N GLY A 34 -1.48 -5.64 2.91
CA GLY A 34 -1.82 -7.01 2.51
C GLY A 34 -0.61 -7.73 1.92
N VAL A 35 0.39 -8.05 2.76
CA VAL A 35 1.61 -8.79 2.36
C VAL A 35 1.45 -10.29 2.57
N GLY A 36 2.19 -11.10 1.79
CA GLY A 36 2.37 -12.53 2.03
C GLY A 36 3.73 -12.99 1.53
N ALA A 37 3.95 -14.30 1.49
CA ALA A 37 5.23 -14.87 1.03
C ALA A 37 5.60 -14.40 -0.38
N ASP A 38 4.63 -14.37 -1.30
CA ASP A 38 4.81 -13.79 -2.63
C ASP A 38 4.34 -12.34 -2.67
N LYS A 39 5.10 -11.51 -3.38
CA LYS A 39 4.79 -10.10 -3.62
C LYS A 39 3.76 -9.89 -4.74
N THR A 40 3.19 -10.96 -5.28
CA THR A 40 2.20 -10.92 -6.37
C THR A 40 0.77 -10.95 -5.81
N PRO A 41 -0.15 -10.18 -6.43
CA PRO A 41 -1.56 -10.22 -6.08
C PRO A 41 -2.17 -11.58 -6.35
N ILE A 42 -3.11 -12.00 -5.51
CA ILE A 42 -3.93 -13.18 -5.73
C ILE A 42 -5.18 -12.73 -6.47
N ILE A 43 -5.40 -13.28 -7.67
CA ILE A 43 -6.57 -13.00 -8.50
C ILE A 43 -7.29 -14.33 -8.75
N LYS A 44 -8.53 -14.47 -8.26
CA LYS A 44 -9.26 -15.74 -8.35
C LYS A 44 -10.77 -15.53 -8.39
N LYS A 45 -11.45 -16.38 -9.17
CA LYS A 45 -12.92 -16.54 -9.14
C LYS A 45 -13.30 -17.64 -8.15
N VAL A 46 -14.26 -17.36 -7.28
CA VAL A 46 -14.79 -18.30 -6.28
C VAL A 46 -16.01 -19.03 -6.82
N ASN A 47 -16.92 -18.30 -7.46
CA ASN A 47 -18.12 -18.83 -8.12
C ASN A 47 -18.61 -17.87 -9.21
N ASN A 48 -19.80 -18.13 -9.80
CA ASN A 48 -20.34 -17.34 -10.91
C ASN A 48 -20.50 -15.83 -10.63
N ASN A 49 -20.62 -15.43 -9.37
CA ASN A 49 -20.92 -14.06 -8.98
C ASN A 49 -19.87 -13.44 -8.05
N VAL A 50 -18.80 -14.17 -7.71
CA VAL A 50 -17.80 -13.73 -6.74
C VAL A 50 -16.38 -14.03 -7.25
N ALA A 51 -15.56 -12.98 -7.33
CA ALA A 51 -14.12 -13.04 -7.57
C ALA A 51 -13.40 -12.03 -6.66
N PHE A 52 -12.11 -12.24 -6.42
CA PHE A 52 -11.31 -11.35 -5.57
C PHE A 52 -9.91 -11.11 -6.13
N GLY A 53 -9.42 -9.89 -5.96
CA GLY A 53 -8.05 -9.45 -6.24
C GLY A 53 -7.46 -8.84 -4.97
N VAL A 54 -6.62 -9.61 -4.26
CA VAL A 54 -6.11 -9.23 -2.93
C VAL A 54 -4.59 -9.38 -2.86
N ARG A 55 -4.01 -9.04 -1.71
CA ARG A 55 -2.58 -9.21 -1.41
C ARG A 55 -1.66 -8.41 -2.36
N MET A 56 -1.97 -7.13 -2.53
CA MET A 56 -1.17 -6.21 -3.35
C MET A 56 0.00 -5.58 -2.57
N GLY A 57 0.32 -6.06 -1.36
CA GLY A 57 1.38 -5.53 -0.51
C GLY A 57 1.23 -4.04 -0.27
N GLY A 58 2.23 -3.26 -0.71
CA GLY A 58 2.22 -1.79 -0.72
C GLY A 58 1.98 -1.17 -2.10
N MET A 59 1.75 -1.99 -3.12
CA MET A 59 1.66 -1.54 -4.52
C MET A 59 0.21 -1.34 -4.99
N GLY A 60 -0.78 -1.54 -4.12
CA GLY A 60 -2.19 -1.57 -4.51
C GLY A 60 -2.68 -0.36 -5.31
N VAL A 61 -2.14 0.84 -5.03
CA VAL A 61 -2.45 2.05 -5.82
C VAL A 61 -1.85 1.97 -7.23
N ALA A 62 -0.62 1.49 -7.36
CA ALA A 62 0.08 1.42 -8.65
C ALA A 62 -0.50 0.36 -9.59
N ILE A 63 -0.88 -0.82 -9.06
CA ILE A 63 -1.34 -1.96 -9.87
C ILE A 63 -2.86 -2.19 -9.83
N GLY A 64 -3.61 -1.36 -9.11
CA GLY A 64 -5.04 -1.57 -8.86
C GLY A 64 -5.89 -1.61 -10.13
N SER A 65 -5.58 -0.76 -11.11
CA SER A 65 -6.29 -0.72 -12.40
C SER A 65 -6.08 -2.01 -13.20
N GLU A 66 -4.86 -2.54 -13.26
CA GLU A 66 -4.55 -3.78 -13.96
C GLU A 66 -5.20 -4.99 -13.27
N VAL A 67 -5.18 -5.04 -11.94
CA VAL A 67 -5.89 -6.07 -11.16
C VAL A 67 -7.39 -6.00 -11.44
N GLY A 68 -7.98 -4.81 -11.44
CA GLY A 68 -9.39 -4.59 -11.78
C GLY A 68 -9.75 -5.10 -13.18
N LYS A 69 -8.92 -4.79 -14.18
CA LYS A 69 -9.09 -5.29 -15.55
C LYS A 69 -9.06 -6.83 -15.61
N LYS A 70 -8.10 -7.45 -14.90
CA LYS A 70 -8.00 -8.92 -14.83
C LYS A 70 -9.22 -9.54 -14.16
N LEU A 71 -9.76 -8.92 -13.11
CA LEU A 71 -10.99 -9.38 -12.44
C LEU A 71 -12.21 -9.26 -13.35
N ALA A 72 -12.35 -8.17 -14.10
CA ALA A 72 -13.46 -7.99 -15.02
C ALA A 72 -13.50 -9.10 -16.08
N ASN A 73 -12.33 -9.54 -16.57
CA ASN A 73 -12.21 -10.63 -17.56
C ASN A 73 -12.52 -12.04 -17.00
N LEU A 74 -12.81 -12.19 -15.71
CA LEU A 74 -13.21 -13.48 -15.12
C LEU A 74 -14.71 -13.75 -15.19
N PHE A 75 -15.51 -12.76 -15.60
CA PHE A 75 -16.96 -12.86 -15.75
C PHE A 75 -17.33 -12.79 -17.24
#